data_AF-A0AAW6Q9Z5-F1
#
_entry.id   AF-A0AAW6Q9Z5-F1
#
_cell.length_a   1.000
_cell.length_b   1.000
_cell.length_c   1.000
_cell.angle_alpha   90.00
_cell.angle_beta   90.00
_cell.angle_gamma   90.00
#
_symmetry.space_group_name_H-M   'P 1'
#
loop_
_entity.id
_entity.type
_entity.pdbx_description
1 polymer ?
#
loop_
_entity_poly.entity_id
_entity_poly.type
_entity_poly.pdbx_seq_one_letter_code
_entity_poly.pdbx_strand_id
1 'polypeptide(L)'
;MVTHTVIISDRAKDNITVYTKEPAFLVIADRTDLKALKYLEEANKAGIYILLGENQRYVGQASNKIYERLAAHHLDENKSWWNQIIFFGREDGHLDKSQTDYLEKKLIEEFKKTELQLDNNTVGNRSYIEKTSKIKADNIWNLAQEIMDEVAHINIFETTITDEENGTGQYFIELEGHKISGKNYRDNQKQFFLFLLKNSRYRKLVEEFCLNGKPTPSHCIGNEPSIRPNGMNYTAELEKNMYLYVHLSTKERRKSIQNFANAVGLKIIFHWD
;
A
#
# COMPACT_ATOMS: atom_id res chain seq x y z
N MET A 1 22.27 4.10 22.19
CA MET A 1 21.65 4.66 20.98
C MET A 1 20.36 5.30 21.41
N VAL A 2 20.17 6.58 21.11
CA VAL A 2 18.91 7.28 21.41
C VAL A 2 18.10 7.25 20.12
N THR A 3 17.01 6.47 20.11
CA THR A 3 16.05 6.47 19.01
C THR A 3 15.19 7.72 19.15
N HIS A 4 15.45 8.74 18.35
CA HIS A 4 14.59 9.93 18.27
C HIS A 4 13.60 9.74 17.11
N THR A 5 12.47 9.08 17.38
CA THR A 5 11.37 9.07 16.41
C THR A 5 10.67 10.42 16.45
N VAL A 6 11.03 11.31 15.54
CA VAL A 6 10.33 12.60 15.34
C VAL A 6 9.27 12.39 14.27
N ILE A 7 8.00 12.29 14.68
CA ILE A 7 6.86 12.29 13.74
C ILE A 7 6.49 13.74 13.48
N ILE A 8 6.91 14.30 12.34
CA ILE A 8 6.45 15.62 11.89
C ILE A 8 5.27 15.41 10.95
N SER A 9 4.06 15.42 11.50
CA SER A 9 2.82 15.48 10.71
C SER A 9 2.22 16.88 10.86
N ASP A 10 2.82 17.89 10.25
CA ASP A 10 2.11 19.17 10.19
C ASP A 10 2.55 20.04 9.00
N ARG A 11 1.66 20.08 8.00
CA ARG A 11 1.19 21.29 7.32
C ARG A 11 -0.02 20.90 6.45
N ALA A 12 -1.21 21.00 7.04
CA ALA A 12 -2.51 20.98 6.36
C ALA A 12 -2.95 19.68 5.64
N LYS A 13 -3.59 18.73 6.33
CA LYS A 13 -4.29 17.56 5.72
C LYS A 13 -3.44 16.59 4.88
N ASP A 14 -2.14 16.80 4.75
CA ASP A 14 -1.23 15.93 4.00
C ASP A 14 -0.96 14.59 4.76
N ASN A 15 -0.87 13.47 4.05
CA ASN A 15 -0.52 12.13 4.56
C ASN A 15 0.98 11.86 4.42
N ILE A 16 1.82 12.75 4.94
CA ILE A 16 3.28 12.62 4.94
C ILE A 16 3.76 12.26 6.35
N THR A 17 4.55 11.19 6.46
CA THR A 17 5.20 10.79 7.71
C THR A 17 6.71 10.72 7.49
N VAL A 18 7.45 11.39 8.36
CA VAL A 18 8.92 11.38 8.39
C VAL A 18 9.37 10.63 9.63
N TYR A 19 10.35 9.77 9.48
CA TYR A 19 11.02 9.05 10.54
C TYR A 19 12.52 9.31 10.46
N THR A 20 13.14 9.64 11.59
CA THR A 20 14.59 9.82 11.68
C THR A 20 15.15 8.77 12.63
N LYS A 21 16.21 8.09 12.17
CA LYS A 21 17.04 7.23 13.01
C LYS A 21 18.49 7.39 12.57
N GLU A 22 19.23 8.23 13.28
CA GLU A 22 20.55 8.66 12.85
C GLU A 22 21.48 7.48 12.48
N PRO A 23 22.21 7.58 11.35
CA PRO A 23 22.25 8.72 10.42
C PRO A 23 21.22 8.66 9.28
N ALA A 24 20.20 7.81 9.36
CA ALA A 24 19.21 7.60 8.30
C ALA A 24 17.88 8.33 8.54
N PHE A 25 17.17 8.61 7.45
CA PHE A 25 15.76 9.01 7.49
C PHE A 25 14.94 8.09 6.58
N LEU A 26 13.64 8.01 6.85
CA LEU A 26 12.63 7.36 6.02
C LEU A 26 11.41 8.27 5.93
N VAL A 27 10.90 8.49 4.73
CA VAL A 27 9.68 9.24 4.47
C VAL A 27 8.68 8.36 3.76
N ILE A 28 7.43 8.49 4.18
CA ILE A 28 6.26 7.83 3.60
C ILE A 28 5.28 8.92 3.21
N ALA A 29 4.77 8.86 1.98
CA ALA A 29 3.83 9.85 1.49
C ALA A 29 2.84 9.25 0.48
N ASP A 30 1.62 9.76 0.48
CA ASP A 30 0.67 9.51 -0.59
C ASP A 30 1.05 10.30 -1.86
N ARG A 31 0.70 9.76 -3.03
CA ARG A 31 0.93 10.43 -4.33
C ARG A 31 0.31 11.82 -4.41
N THR A 32 -0.83 12.01 -3.76
CA THR A 32 -1.56 13.29 -3.74
C THR A 32 -0.72 14.42 -3.13
N ASP A 33 0.19 14.06 -2.23
CA ASP A 33 0.95 15.02 -1.43
C ASP A 33 2.34 15.29 -2.01
N LEU A 34 2.62 14.79 -3.23
CA LEU A 34 3.89 14.98 -3.92
C LEU A 34 4.32 16.46 -3.96
N LYS A 35 3.37 17.39 -4.13
CA LYS A 35 3.68 18.83 -4.19
C LYS A 35 4.28 19.34 -2.88
N ALA A 36 3.82 18.82 -1.73
CA ALA A 36 4.32 19.20 -0.42
C ALA A 36 5.75 18.69 -0.19
N LEU A 37 6.12 17.53 -0.76
CA LEU A 37 7.49 16.98 -0.68
C LEU A 37 8.55 17.93 -1.22
N LYS A 38 8.22 18.87 -2.11
CA LYS A 38 9.16 19.88 -2.60
C LYS A 38 9.81 20.68 -1.47
N TYR A 39 9.08 20.93 -0.39
CA TYR A 39 9.50 21.75 0.74
C TYR A 39 10.12 20.94 1.88
N LEU A 40 10.13 19.61 1.75
CA LEU A 40 10.70 18.70 2.74
C LEU A 40 12.21 18.58 2.52
N GLU A 41 13.00 18.70 3.60
CA GLU A 41 14.46 18.71 3.51
C GLU A 41 14.97 17.38 2.97
N GLU A 42 14.42 16.29 3.47
CA GLU A 42 14.70 14.90 3.14
C GLU A 42 14.52 14.60 1.65
N ALA A 43 13.47 15.16 1.03
CA ALA A 43 13.19 14.99 -0.40
C ALA A 43 14.19 15.76 -1.29
N ASN A 44 14.90 16.74 -0.72
CA ASN A 44 15.94 17.52 -1.39
C ASN A 44 17.35 16.96 -1.14
N LYS A 45 17.46 15.74 -0.60
CA LYS A 45 18.73 15.00 -0.41
C LYS A 45 18.86 13.87 -1.42
N ALA A 46 20.08 13.33 -1.50
CA ALA A 46 20.37 12.11 -2.24
C ALA A 46 19.81 10.89 -1.49
N GLY A 47 19.41 9.86 -2.23
CA GLY A 47 18.91 8.62 -1.64
C GLY A 47 18.16 7.74 -2.62
N ILE A 48 17.35 6.85 -2.04
CA ILE A 48 16.59 5.83 -2.75
C ILE A 48 15.10 6.11 -2.55
N TYR A 49 14.32 5.94 -3.60
CA TYR A 49 12.86 6.01 -3.55
C TYR A 49 12.24 4.76 -4.16
N ILE A 50 11.06 4.42 -3.65
CA ILE A 50 10.26 3.27 -4.05
C ILE A 50 8.85 3.77 -4.32
N LEU A 51 8.37 3.57 -5.55
CA LEU A 51 6.97 3.79 -5.91
C LEU A 51 6.20 2.50 -5.65
N LEU A 52 5.05 2.64 -4.99
CA LEU A 52 4.23 1.54 -4.52
C LEU A 52 2.81 1.68 -5.08
N GLY A 53 2.24 0.58 -5.56
CA GLY A 53 0.85 0.52 -6.02
C GLY A 53 0.44 -0.91 -6.29
N GLU A 54 -0.58 -1.40 -5.58
CA GLU A 54 -1.02 -2.80 -5.62
C GLU A 54 0.17 -3.77 -5.57
N ASN A 55 0.30 -4.67 -6.55
CA ASN A 55 1.43 -5.60 -6.66
C ASN A 55 2.61 -5.03 -7.47
N GLN A 56 2.55 -3.78 -7.94
CA GLN A 56 3.60 -3.13 -8.71
C GLN A 56 4.56 -2.33 -7.82
N ARG A 57 5.86 -2.41 -8.14
CA ARG A 57 6.95 -1.73 -7.45
C ARG A 57 7.88 -1.10 -8.49
N TYR A 58 8.44 0.05 -8.15
CA TYR A 58 9.54 0.65 -8.90
C TYR A 58 10.55 1.18 -7.90
N VAL A 59 11.82 0.81 -8.06
CA VAL A 59 12.93 1.33 -7.25
C VAL A 59 13.72 2.32 -8.08
N GLY A 60 14.07 3.46 -7.53
CA GLY A 60 15.00 4.36 -8.18
C GLY A 60 15.91 5.08 -7.20
N GLN A 61 16.95 5.70 -7.74
CA GLN A 61 17.87 6.53 -6.98
C GLN A 61 17.91 7.98 -7.45
N ALA A 62 18.31 8.86 -6.54
CA ALA A 62 18.69 10.23 -6.86
C ALA A 62 20.02 10.57 -6.19
N SER A 63 21.00 11.01 -6.98
CA SER A 63 22.32 11.44 -6.47
C SER A 63 22.31 12.88 -5.93
N ASN A 64 21.21 13.61 -6.06
CA ASN A 64 21.10 15.00 -5.58
C ASN A 64 19.77 15.24 -4.87
N LYS A 65 18.65 15.16 -5.61
CA LYS A 65 17.31 15.42 -5.05
C LYS A 65 16.34 14.32 -5.46
N ILE A 66 15.81 13.60 -4.48
CA ILE A 66 14.76 12.59 -4.69
C ILE A 66 13.51 13.22 -5.33
N TYR A 67 13.13 14.43 -4.89
CA TYR A 67 11.95 15.15 -5.39
C TYR A 67 11.93 15.30 -6.92
N GLU A 68 13.06 15.63 -7.54
CA GLU A 68 13.13 15.83 -9.00
C GLU A 68 12.81 14.54 -9.77
N ARG A 69 13.24 13.38 -9.24
CA ARG A 69 12.91 12.07 -9.81
C ARG A 69 11.44 11.71 -9.62
N LEU A 70 10.90 11.96 -8.43
CA LEU A 70 9.49 11.72 -8.13
C LEU A 70 8.57 12.59 -9.00
N ALA A 71 8.91 13.88 -9.17
CA ALA A 71 8.17 14.80 -10.02
C ALA A 71 8.18 14.36 -11.49
N ALA A 72 9.32 13.86 -11.99
CA ALA A 72 9.39 13.31 -13.35
C ALA A 72 8.48 12.08 -13.52
N HIS A 73 8.47 11.14 -12.56
CA HIS A 73 7.58 9.96 -12.61
C HIS A 73 6.10 10.31 -12.45
N HIS A 74 5.77 11.39 -11.75
CA HIS A 74 4.39 11.83 -11.63
C HIS A 74 3.79 12.33 -12.95
N LEU A 75 4.65 12.88 -13.82
CA LEU A 75 4.26 13.36 -15.16
C LEU A 75 4.29 12.26 -16.22
N ASP A 76 4.86 11.09 -15.92
CA ASP A 76 4.91 9.94 -16.82
C ASP A 76 3.59 9.16 -16.74
N GLU A 77 2.79 9.22 -17.80
CA GLU A 77 1.48 8.54 -17.87
C GLU A 77 1.59 7.02 -17.72
N ASN A 78 2.72 6.43 -18.13
CA ASN A 78 2.99 4.98 -17.98
C ASN A 78 3.19 4.59 -16.51
N LYS A 79 3.46 5.56 -15.62
CA LYS A 79 3.57 5.37 -14.18
C LYS A 79 2.39 6.00 -13.44
N SER A 80 1.21 5.92 -14.02
CA SER A 80 -0.03 6.32 -13.33
C SER A 80 -0.48 5.33 -12.25
N TRP A 81 0.13 4.14 -12.16
CA TRP A 81 -0.27 3.04 -11.26
C TRP A 81 0.09 3.24 -9.78
N TRP A 82 1.16 3.99 -9.46
CA TRP A 82 1.58 4.14 -8.07
C TRP A 82 0.67 5.11 -7.31
N ASN A 83 0.39 4.78 -6.06
CA ASN A 83 -0.45 5.56 -5.15
C ASN A 83 0.33 6.03 -3.92
N GLN A 84 1.48 5.43 -3.63
CA GLN A 84 2.31 5.76 -2.49
C GLN A 84 3.81 5.76 -2.82
N ILE A 85 4.55 6.49 -2.00
CA ILE A 85 5.99 6.63 -2.10
C ILE A 85 6.60 6.32 -0.74
N ILE A 86 7.65 5.52 -0.74
CA ILE A 86 8.59 5.43 0.37
C ILE A 86 9.96 5.86 -0.15
N PHE A 87 10.67 6.72 0.58
CA PHE A 87 12.05 7.05 0.25
C PHE A 87 12.90 7.22 1.49
N PHE A 88 14.19 6.94 1.36
CA PHE A 88 15.13 6.98 2.46
C PHE A 88 16.50 7.46 2.00
N GLY A 89 17.27 7.97 2.95
CA GLY A 89 18.60 8.49 2.69
C GLY A 89 19.35 8.72 3.97
N ARG A 90 20.40 9.54 3.88
CA ARG A 90 21.16 10.00 5.03
C ARG A 90 20.73 11.40 5.44
N GLU A 91 20.68 11.64 6.73
CA GLU A 91 20.33 12.96 7.29
C GLU A 91 21.31 14.05 6.86
N ASP A 92 22.59 13.72 6.73
CA ASP A 92 23.61 14.64 6.21
C ASP A 92 23.63 14.76 4.67
N GLY A 93 22.74 14.05 3.97
CA GLY A 93 22.64 14.04 2.51
C GLY A 93 23.82 13.35 1.80
N HIS A 94 24.79 12.80 2.53
CA HIS A 94 26.03 12.25 1.98
C HIS A 94 25.90 10.77 1.58
N LEU A 95 25.09 10.50 0.55
CA LEU A 95 25.11 9.24 -0.19
C LEU A 95 25.77 9.47 -1.56
N ASP A 96 26.94 8.89 -1.76
CA ASP A 96 27.63 9.01 -3.05
C ASP A 96 26.98 8.14 -4.14
N LYS A 97 27.34 8.39 -5.40
CA LYS A 97 26.78 7.67 -6.55
C LYS A 97 27.00 6.16 -6.47
N SER A 98 28.16 5.72 -5.98
CA SER A 98 28.45 4.29 -5.85
C SER A 98 27.53 3.62 -4.83
N GLN A 99 27.23 4.32 -3.74
CA GLN A 99 26.30 3.86 -2.70
C GLN A 99 24.86 3.84 -3.20
N THR A 100 24.41 4.89 -3.90
CA THR A 100 23.04 4.92 -4.45
C THR A 100 22.84 3.85 -5.52
N ASP A 101 23.80 3.67 -6.43
CA ASP A 101 23.74 2.63 -7.46
C ASP A 101 23.76 1.22 -6.82
N TYR A 102 24.57 1.03 -5.78
CA TYR A 102 24.63 -0.23 -5.03
C TYR A 102 23.28 -0.56 -4.35
N LEU A 103 22.69 0.41 -3.66
CA LEU A 103 21.42 0.22 -2.94
C LEU A 103 20.24 -0.01 -3.88
N GLU A 104 20.14 0.78 -4.97
CA GLU A 104 19.11 0.58 -6.00
C GLU A 104 19.18 -0.84 -6.56
N LYS A 105 20.37 -1.28 -6.95
CA LYS A 105 20.58 -2.63 -7.47
C LYS A 105 20.22 -3.71 -6.45
N LYS A 106 20.67 -3.55 -5.20
CA LYS A 106 20.36 -4.50 -4.11
C LYS A 106 18.85 -4.65 -3.94
N LEU A 107 18.10 -3.55 -3.89
CA LEU A 107 16.65 -3.58 -3.72
C LEU A 107 15.93 -4.18 -4.94
N ILE A 108 16.35 -3.84 -6.15
CA ILE A 108 15.85 -4.47 -7.38
C ILE A 108 16.03 -6.00 -7.31
N GLU A 109 17.18 -6.47 -6.83
CA GLU A 109 17.46 -7.90 -6.66
C GLU A 109 16.59 -8.54 -5.56
N GLU A 110 16.32 -7.85 -4.45
CA GLU A 110 15.41 -8.35 -3.41
C GLU A 110 13.96 -8.43 -3.91
N PHE A 111 13.44 -7.40 -4.59
CA PHE A 111 12.08 -7.43 -5.14
C PHE A 111 11.89 -8.54 -6.18
N LYS A 112 12.91 -8.85 -6.98
CA LYS A 112 12.88 -9.97 -7.94
C LYS A 112 12.71 -11.35 -7.30
N LYS A 113 12.94 -11.50 -6.00
CA LYS A 113 12.72 -12.74 -5.25
C LYS A 113 11.27 -12.89 -4.77
N THR A 114 10.44 -11.87 -4.96
CA THR A 114 9.02 -11.85 -4.57
C THR A 114 8.13 -12.05 -5.80
N GLU A 115 6.82 -12.22 -5.59
CA GLU A 115 5.83 -12.26 -6.68
C GLU A 115 5.37 -10.87 -7.15
N LEU A 116 5.96 -9.79 -6.61
CA LEU A 116 5.63 -8.43 -7.00
C LEU A 116 6.12 -8.12 -8.42
N GLN A 117 5.36 -7.33 -9.14
CA GLN A 117 5.70 -6.86 -10.48
C GLN A 117 6.66 -5.67 -10.38
N LEU A 118 7.89 -5.85 -10.83
CA LEU A 118 8.89 -4.78 -10.84
C LEU A 118 8.88 -4.05 -12.19
N ASP A 119 8.53 -2.76 -12.19
CA ASP A 119 8.45 -1.90 -13.40
C ASP A 119 9.83 -1.31 -13.82
N ASN A 120 10.91 -1.73 -13.15
CA ASN A 120 12.26 -1.32 -13.52
C ASN A 120 12.65 -1.87 -14.89
N ASN A 121 12.69 -1.00 -15.91
CA ASN A 121 13.19 -1.33 -17.25
C ASN A 121 14.71 -1.60 -17.33
N THR A 122 15.44 -1.42 -16.22
CA THR A 122 16.89 -1.64 -16.13
C THR A 122 17.24 -2.45 -14.89
N VAL A 123 18.44 -3.04 -14.87
CA VAL A 123 18.96 -3.78 -13.70
C VAL A 123 19.69 -2.88 -12.69
N GLY A 124 19.45 -1.56 -12.76
CA GLY A 124 20.22 -0.55 -12.03
C GLY A 124 21.59 -0.26 -12.63
N ASN A 125 22.18 0.86 -12.23
CA ASN A 125 23.54 1.23 -12.63
C ASN A 125 24.59 0.38 -11.90
N ARG A 126 25.79 0.27 -12.48
CA ARG A 126 26.93 -0.38 -11.84
C ARG A 126 28.08 0.62 -11.69
N SER A 127 28.33 0.99 -10.45
CA SER A 127 29.51 1.76 -10.06
C SER A 127 30.41 0.87 -9.18
N TYR A 128 31.72 1.07 -9.28
CA TYR A 128 32.65 0.44 -8.33
C TYR A 128 32.40 1.02 -6.94
N ILE A 129 32.28 0.16 -5.93
CA ILE A 129 32.07 0.54 -4.54
C ILE A 129 33.06 -0.21 -3.66
N GLU A 130 33.78 0.52 -2.84
CA GLU A 130 34.72 -0.06 -1.88
C GLU A 130 33.99 -0.70 -0.71
N LYS A 131 34.66 -1.64 -0.03
CA LYS A 131 34.09 -2.42 1.07
C LYS A 131 33.50 -1.54 2.18
N THR A 132 34.21 -0.48 2.57
CA THR A 132 33.75 0.44 3.62
C THR A 132 32.52 1.24 3.20
N SER A 133 32.47 1.73 1.95
CA SER A 133 31.31 2.44 1.41
C SER A 133 30.09 1.53 1.29
N LYS A 134 30.31 0.26 0.94
CA LYS A 134 29.28 -0.78 0.92
C LYS A 134 28.67 -1.01 2.30
N ILE A 135 29.50 -1.19 3.34
CA ILE A 135 29.05 -1.35 4.73
C ILE A 135 28.23 -0.14 5.19
N LYS A 136 28.68 1.08 4.86
CA LYS A 136 27.94 2.31 5.19
C LYS A 136 26.57 2.34 4.50
N ALA A 137 26.50 1.98 3.22
CA ALA A 137 25.25 1.90 2.49
C ALA A 137 24.30 0.84 3.07
N ASP A 138 24.82 -0.35 3.38
CA ASP A 138 24.06 -1.42 4.03
C ASP A 138 23.49 -0.96 5.38
N ASN A 139 24.26 -0.21 6.18
CA ASN A 139 23.77 0.34 7.44
C ASN A 139 22.58 1.29 7.26
N ILE A 140 22.60 2.15 6.23
CA ILE A 140 21.45 3.04 5.93
C ILE A 140 20.21 2.23 5.57
N TRP A 141 20.36 1.20 4.74
CA TRP A 141 19.25 0.32 4.39
C TRP A 141 18.71 -0.44 5.61
N ASN A 142 19.58 -0.99 6.45
CA ASN A 142 19.17 -1.72 7.66
C ASN A 142 18.38 -0.81 8.62
N LEU A 143 18.80 0.45 8.80
CA LEU A 143 18.06 1.41 9.62
C LEU A 143 16.69 1.75 9.00
N ALA A 144 16.61 1.90 7.68
CA ALA A 144 15.34 2.11 6.98
C ALA A 144 14.40 0.89 7.14
N GLN A 145 14.92 -0.33 7.04
CA GLN A 145 14.16 -1.56 7.30
C GLN A 145 13.65 -1.63 8.73
N GLU A 146 14.51 -1.35 9.71
CA GLU A 146 14.13 -1.37 11.11
C GLU A 146 13.01 -0.35 11.42
N ILE A 147 13.07 0.85 10.83
CA ILE A 147 11.97 1.82 10.92
C ILE A 147 10.69 1.24 10.30
N MET A 148 10.78 0.65 9.10
CA MET A 148 9.61 0.08 8.42
C MET A 148 8.97 -1.05 9.24
N ASP A 149 9.76 -1.95 9.79
CA ASP A 149 9.27 -3.15 10.48
C ASP A 149 8.81 -2.83 11.91
N GLU A 150 9.64 -2.14 12.69
CA GLU A 150 9.42 -1.97 14.14
C GLU A 150 8.57 -0.75 14.48
N VAL A 151 8.59 0.30 13.66
CA VAL A 151 7.89 1.57 13.94
C VAL A 151 6.68 1.75 13.05
N ALA A 152 6.86 1.64 11.74
CA ALA A 152 5.78 1.88 10.78
C ALA A 152 4.89 0.65 10.55
N HIS A 153 5.38 -0.55 10.91
CA HIS A 153 4.74 -1.84 10.65
C HIS A 153 4.35 -2.04 9.18
N ILE A 154 5.29 -1.75 8.29
CA ILE A 154 5.14 -1.81 6.83
C ILE A 154 6.06 -2.88 6.27
N ASN A 155 5.46 -3.87 5.62
CA ASN A 155 6.21 -4.79 4.78
C ASN A 155 6.05 -4.39 3.31
N ILE A 156 7.10 -3.81 2.72
CA ILE A 156 7.11 -3.40 1.31
C ILE A 156 7.20 -4.58 0.32
N PHE A 157 7.59 -5.76 0.82
CA PHE A 157 7.69 -7.01 0.08
C PHE A 157 6.45 -7.90 0.24
N GLU A 158 5.42 -7.43 0.97
CA GLU A 158 4.16 -8.15 1.11
C GLU A 158 3.46 -8.28 -0.25
N THR A 159 3.08 -9.51 -0.59
CA THR A 159 2.24 -9.84 -1.73
C THR A 159 0.81 -10.03 -1.25
N THR A 160 -0.19 -9.80 -2.12
CA THR A 160 -1.56 -10.19 -1.79
C THR A 160 -1.59 -11.67 -1.42
N ILE A 161 -2.10 -11.98 -0.22
CA ILE A 161 -2.47 -13.34 0.16
C ILE A 161 -3.42 -13.86 -0.93
N THR A 162 -2.90 -14.72 -1.79
CA THR A 162 -3.72 -15.63 -2.58
C THR A 162 -4.34 -16.55 -1.55
N ASP A 163 -5.62 -16.32 -1.22
CA ASP A 163 -6.43 -17.35 -0.59
C ASP A 163 -6.31 -18.57 -1.52
N GLU A 164 -5.57 -19.60 -1.08
CA GLU A 164 -5.36 -20.82 -1.87
C GLU A 164 -6.72 -21.33 -2.38
N GLU A 165 -6.81 -21.59 -3.68
CA GLU A 165 -7.94 -22.29 -4.29
C GLU A 165 -7.93 -23.76 -3.84
N ASN A 166 -8.36 -24.02 -2.61
CA ASN A 166 -8.45 -25.36 -2.06
C ASN A 166 -9.86 -25.60 -1.53
N GLY A 167 -10.80 -25.82 -2.45
CA GLY A 167 -12.15 -26.26 -2.09
C GLY A 167 -13.07 -26.40 -3.29
N THR A 168 -13.35 -27.63 -3.69
CA THR A 168 -14.41 -28.00 -4.65
C THR A 168 -15.84 -27.83 -4.08
N GLY A 169 -15.98 -27.15 -2.94
CA GLY A 169 -17.27 -26.82 -2.31
C GLY A 169 -17.95 -25.63 -2.98
N GLN A 170 -19.28 -25.69 -3.15
CA GLN A 170 -20.05 -24.51 -3.55
C GLN A 170 -20.23 -23.59 -2.34
N TYR A 171 -19.32 -22.64 -2.14
CA TYR A 171 -19.44 -21.64 -1.09
C TYR A 171 -20.30 -20.46 -1.54
N PHE A 172 -21.35 -20.10 -0.80
CA PHE A 172 -22.24 -18.98 -1.17
C PHE A 172 -22.85 -18.26 0.05
N ILE A 173 -23.40 -17.08 -0.20
CA ILE A 173 -24.22 -16.32 0.75
C ILE A 173 -25.68 -16.43 0.30
N GLU A 174 -26.56 -16.79 1.22
CA GLU A 174 -28.00 -16.85 0.97
C GLU A 174 -28.70 -15.62 1.56
N LEU A 175 -29.56 -14.98 0.76
CA LEU A 175 -30.39 -13.84 1.16
C LEU A 175 -31.79 -14.00 0.55
N GLU A 176 -32.82 -14.14 1.39
CA GLU A 176 -34.22 -14.30 0.94
C GLU A 176 -34.37 -15.33 -0.21
N GLY A 177 -33.74 -16.50 -0.07
CA GLY A 177 -33.75 -17.58 -1.06
C GLY A 177 -32.83 -17.40 -2.28
N HIS A 178 -32.17 -16.25 -2.42
CA HIS A 178 -31.17 -16.01 -3.45
C HIS A 178 -29.81 -16.56 -3.02
N LYS A 179 -29.20 -17.38 -3.86
CA LYS A 179 -27.82 -17.88 -3.66
C LYS A 179 -26.85 -16.98 -4.42
N ILE A 180 -25.91 -16.37 -3.70
CA ILE A 180 -24.92 -15.46 -4.26
C ILE A 180 -23.54 -16.06 -4.08
N SER A 181 -22.90 -16.40 -5.20
CA SER A 181 -21.60 -17.08 -5.25
C SER A 181 -20.63 -16.34 -6.17
N GLY A 182 -19.35 -16.62 -5.96
CA GLY A 182 -18.16 -16.13 -6.64
C GLY A 182 -17.06 -17.19 -6.56
N LYS A 183 -15.89 -16.90 -7.13
CA LYS A 183 -14.80 -17.87 -7.30
C LYS A 183 -14.12 -18.30 -5.99
N ASN A 184 -14.16 -17.44 -4.98
CA ASN A 184 -13.57 -17.65 -3.65
C ASN A 184 -14.30 -16.77 -2.62
N TYR A 185 -13.92 -16.85 -1.34
CA TYR A 185 -14.58 -16.08 -0.28
C TYR A 185 -14.54 -14.56 -0.49
N ARG A 186 -13.44 -14.03 -1.04
CA ARG A 186 -13.30 -12.60 -1.37
C ARG A 186 -14.24 -12.20 -2.51
N ASP A 187 -14.33 -13.02 -3.55
CA ASP A 187 -15.27 -12.78 -4.65
C ASP A 187 -16.72 -12.95 -4.21
N ASN A 188 -17.04 -13.92 -3.33
CA ASN A 188 -18.37 -14.04 -2.70
C ASN A 188 -18.81 -12.74 -2.02
N GLN A 189 -17.92 -12.10 -1.25
CA GLN A 189 -18.18 -10.80 -0.63
C GLN A 189 -18.48 -9.74 -1.70
N LYS A 190 -17.66 -9.67 -2.75
CA LYS A 190 -17.85 -8.71 -3.85
C LYS A 190 -19.21 -8.93 -4.55
N GLN A 191 -19.52 -10.17 -4.93
CA GLN A 191 -20.77 -10.52 -5.61
C GLN A 191 -22.00 -10.23 -4.74
N PHE A 192 -21.91 -10.44 -3.42
CA PHE A 192 -22.97 -10.09 -2.47
C PHE A 192 -23.32 -8.61 -2.53
N PHE A 193 -22.34 -7.71 -2.40
CA PHE A 193 -22.62 -6.28 -2.47
C PHE A 193 -23.08 -5.83 -3.87
N LEU A 194 -22.50 -6.38 -4.94
CA LEU A 194 -22.98 -6.10 -6.31
C LEU A 194 -24.44 -6.54 -6.52
N PHE A 195 -24.85 -7.67 -5.94
CA PHE A 195 -26.24 -8.12 -5.97
C PHE A 195 -27.16 -7.13 -5.25
N LEU A 196 -26.78 -6.66 -4.06
CA LEU A 196 -27.57 -5.68 -3.30
C LEU A 196 -27.75 -4.38 -4.08
N LEU A 197 -26.69 -3.87 -4.71
CA LEU A 197 -26.77 -2.63 -5.48
C LEU A 197 -27.71 -2.76 -6.67
N LYS A 198 -27.66 -3.87 -7.39
CA LYS A 198 -28.53 -4.10 -8.57
C LYS A 198 -30.02 -4.10 -8.22
N ASN A 199 -30.39 -4.38 -6.98
CA ASN A 199 -31.77 -4.40 -6.53
C ASN A 199 -32.14 -3.08 -5.84
N SER A 200 -33.12 -2.35 -6.38
CA SER A 200 -33.54 -1.03 -5.84
C SER A 200 -33.94 -1.06 -4.37
N ARG A 201 -34.48 -2.18 -3.87
CA ARG A 201 -34.83 -2.36 -2.44
C ARG A 201 -33.59 -2.37 -1.54
N TYR A 202 -32.54 -3.08 -1.94
CA TYR A 202 -31.33 -3.23 -1.13
C TYR A 202 -30.32 -2.12 -1.35
N ARG A 203 -30.34 -1.49 -2.54
CA ARG A 203 -29.42 -0.41 -2.90
C ARG A 203 -29.41 0.71 -1.87
N LYS A 204 -30.59 1.21 -1.47
CA LYS A 204 -30.71 2.26 -0.44
C LYS A 204 -30.03 1.88 0.87
N LEU A 205 -30.12 0.62 1.28
CA LEU A 205 -29.48 0.12 2.50
C LEU A 205 -27.95 0.18 2.41
N VAL A 206 -27.39 -0.15 1.24
CA VAL A 206 -25.94 -0.07 1.00
C VAL A 206 -25.48 1.38 0.94
N GLU A 207 -26.24 2.25 0.24
CA GLU A 207 -25.93 3.67 0.11
C GLU A 207 -26.00 4.40 1.47
N GLU A 208 -27.01 4.13 2.30
CA GLU A 208 -27.15 4.71 3.64
C GLU A 208 -26.10 4.17 4.63
N PHE A 209 -25.70 2.90 4.48
CA PHE A 209 -24.60 2.34 5.27
C PHE A 209 -23.23 2.84 4.81
N CYS A 210 -23.09 3.37 3.59
CA CYS A 210 -21.81 3.80 3.05
C CYS A 210 -21.17 4.90 3.93
N LEU A 211 -19.96 4.66 4.42
CA LEU A 211 -19.22 5.67 5.18
C LEU A 211 -18.85 6.85 4.28
N ASN A 212 -19.02 8.08 4.77
CA ASN A 212 -18.35 9.24 4.19
C ASN A 212 -16.88 9.26 4.63
N GLY A 213 -16.07 8.44 3.97
CA GLY A 213 -14.65 8.20 4.23
C GLY A 213 -14.21 6.79 3.79
N LYS A 214 -13.02 6.39 4.24
CA LYS A 214 -12.43 5.08 3.94
C LYS A 214 -13.15 3.95 4.70
N PRO A 215 -13.51 2.83 4.04
CA PRO A 215 -14.09 1.68 4.72
C PRO A 215 -13.07 0.99 5.64
N THR A 216 -13.60 0.22 6.60
CA THR A 216 -12.82 -0.49 7.63
C THR A 216 -13.30 -1.94 7.77
N PRO A 217 -12.56 -2.83 8.47
CA PRO A 217 -13.03 -4.18 8.77
C PRO A 217 -14.40 -4.24 9.47
N SER A 218 -14.69 -3.28 10.35
CA SER A 218 -15.98 -3.17 11.04
C SER A 218 -17.07 -2.51 10.20
N HIS A 219 -16.67 -1.64 9.26
CA HIS A 219 -17.57 -0.84 8.43
C HIS A 219 -17.16 -0.97 6.95
N CYS A 220 -17.64 -2.02 6.32
CA CYS A 220 -17.02 -2.55 5.10
C CYS A 220 -17.25 -1.76 3.81
N ILE A 221 -18.14 -0.76 3.79
CA ILE A 221 -18.43 0.06 2.61
C ILE A 221 -18.15 1.53 2.94
N GLY A 222 -17.46 2.23 2.05
CA GLY A 222 -17.14 3.65 2.16
C GLY A 222 -17.02 4.31 0.79
N ASN A 223 -16.99 5.64 0.75
CA ASN A 223 -16.93 6.40 -0.50
C ASN A 223 -15.52 6.83 -0.92
N GLU A 224 -14.50 6.53 -0.10
CA GLU A 224 -13.10 6.73 -0.42
C GLU A 224 -12.35 5.38 -0.42
N PRO A 225 -11.35 5.18 -1.31
CA PRO A 225 -10.54 3.97 -1.30
C PRO A 225 -9.64 3.92 -0.05
N SER A 226 -9.39 2.70 0.44
CA SER A 226 -8.42 2.47 1.51
C SER A 226 -7.17 1.83 0.94
N ILE A 227 -6.03 2.46 1.18
CA ILE A 227 -4.71 2.08 0.65
C ILE A 227 -3.78 1.96 1.85
N ARG A 228 -3.03 0.86 1.95
CA ARG A 228 -2.01 0.73 2.99
C ARG A 228 -0.75 1.51 2.64
N PRO A 229 0.05 1.93 3.64
CA PRO A 229 1.39 2.48 3.50
C PRO A 229 2.41 1.71 2.63
N ASN A 230 2.13 0.44 2.27
CA ASN A 230 2.90 -0.34 1.30
C ASN A 230 2.35 -0.27 -0.14
N GLY A 231 1.40 0.62 -0.41
CA GLY A 231 0.71 0.81 -1.70
C GLY A 231 -0.40 -0.20 -2.02
N MET A 232 -0.66 -1.19 -1.15
CA MET A 232 -1.67 -2.23 -1.39
C MET A 232 -3.09 -1.67 -1.26
N ASN A 233 -3.94 -1.94 -2.27
CA ASN A 233 -5.35 -1.58 -2.24
C ASN A 233 -6.12 -2.52 -1.32
N TYR A 234 -6.65 -1.97 -0.22
CA TYR A 234 -7.46 -2.71 0.76
C TYR A 234 -8.93 -2.74 0.39
N THR A 235 -9.29 -1.95 -0.62
CA THR A 235 -10.64 -1.86 -1.15
C THR A 235 -10.75 -2.36 -2.58
N ALA A 236 -11.91 -2.93 -2.90
CA ALA A 236 -12.36 -3.14 -4.27
C ALA A 236 -13.45 -2.11 -4.61
N GLU A 237 -13.30 -1.40 -5.71
CA GLU A 237 -14.37 -0.53 -6.24
C GLU A 237 -15.52 -1.40 -6.76
N LEU A 238 -16.74 -1.11 -6.29
CA LEU A 238 -17.97 -1.78 -6.74
C LEU A 238 -18.66 -0.95 -7.83
N GLU A 239 -18.81 0.34 -7.56
CA GLU A 239 -19.33 1.38 -8.44
C GLU A 239 -18.63 2.70 -8.07
N LYS A 240 -18.78 3.74 -8.90
CA LYS A 240 -18.15 5.05 -8.67
C LYS A 240 -18.50 5.57 -7.26
N ASN A 241 -17.47 5.97 -6.50
CA ASN A 241 -17.57 6.44 -5.10
C ASN A 241 -18.10 5.39 -4.13
N MET A 242 -17.88 4.10 -4.40
CA MET A 242 -18.27 3.05 -3.47
C MET A 242 -17.28 1.89 -3.45
N TYR A 243 -16.57 1.82 -2.33
CA TYR A 243 -15.42 0.97 -2.12
C TYR A 243 -15.70 -0.03 -0.99
N LEU A 244 -15.48 -1.31 -1.29
CA LEU A 244 -15.66 -2.42 -0.37
C LEU A 244 -14.31 -2.82 0.24
N TYR A 245 -14.20 -2.91 1.56
CA TYR A 245 -13.01 -3.42 2.24
C TYR A 245 -12.86 -4.94 2.02
N VAL A 246 -11.74 -5.38 1.45
CA VAL A 246 -11.54 -6.77 0.97
C VAL A 246 -10.32 -7.49 1.55
N HIS A 247 -9.40 -6.77 2.18
CA HIS A 247 -8.20 -7.37 2.78
C HIS A 247 -8.48 -7.87 4.21
N LEU A 248 -9.13 -9.03 4.30
CA LEU A 248 -9.56 -9.67 5.53
C LEU A 248 -9.27 -11.16 5.47
N SER A 249 -9.01 -11.79 6.61
CA SER A 249 -9.12 -13.26 6.71
C SER A 249 -10.56 -13.72 6.45
N THR A 250 -10.76 -14.99 6.09
CA THR A 250 -12.10 -15.56 5.88
C THR A 250 -13.05 -15.34 7.08
N LYS A 251 -12.52 -15.50 8.30
CA LYS A 251 -13.27 -15.29 9.54
C LYS A 251 -13.71 -13.84 9.72
N GLU A 252 -12.79 -12.89 9.51
CA GLU A 252 -13.10 -11.46 9.63
C GLU A 252 -14.03 -10.98 8.51
N ARG A 253 -13.87 -11.52 7.30
CA ARG A 253 -14.75 -11.25 6.17
C ARG A 253 -16.19 -11.64 6.47
N ARG A 254 -16.41 -12.85 6.99
CA ARG A 254 -17.74 -13.31 7.44
C ARG A 254 -18.32 -12.38 8.50
N LYS A 255 -17.51 -12.00 9.51
CA LYS A 255 -17.92 -11.04 10.55
C LYS A 255 -18.30 -9.67 9.96
N SER A 256 -17.51 -9.17 9.02
CA SER A 256 -17.70 -7.87 8.38
C SER A 256 -19.02 -7.81 7.60
N ILE A 257 -19.31 -8.84 6.79
CA ILE A 257 -20.58 -8.96 6.06
C ILE A 257 -21.76 -9.10 7.04
N GLN A 258 -21.62 -9.91 8.09
CA GLN A 258 -22.67 -10.07 9.11
C GLN A 258 -22.97 -8.77 9.85
N ASN A 259 -21.94 -7.97 10.15
CA ASN A 259 -22.11 -6.66 10.79
C ASN A 259 -22.94 -5.72 9.92
N PHE A 260 -22.64 -5.65 8.62
CA PHE A 260 -23.45 -4.90 7.65
C PHE A 260 -24.90 -5.41 7.65
N ALA A 261 -25.11 -6.72 7.47
CA ALA A 261 -26.45 -7.30 7.39
C ALA A 261 -27.28 -7.02 8.65
N ASN A 262 -26.67 -7.14 9.84
CA ASN A 262 -27.32 -6.80 11.10
C ASN A 262 -27.68 -5.31 11.18
N ALA A 263 -26.79 -4.41 10.77
CA ALA A 263 -27.01 -2.97 10.81
C ALA A 263 -28.16 -2.53 9.90
N VAL A 264 -28.33 -3.19 8.76
CA VAL A 264 -29.41 -2.87 7.80
C VAL A 264 -30.63 -3.80 7.91
N GLY A 265 -30.67 -4.69 8.90
CA GLY A 265 -31.79 -5.60 9.15
C GLY A 265 -31.98 -6.74 8.14
N LEU A 266 -30.93 -7.10 7.39
CA LEU A 266 -30.95 -8.23 6.46
C LEU A 266 -30.64 -9.55 7.18
N LYS A 267 -31.40 -10.59 6.87
CA LYS A 267 -31.12 -11.96 7.31
C LYS A 267 -30.36 -12.69 6.21
N ILE A 268 -29.12 -13.05 6.52
CA ILE A 268 -28.24 -13.79 5.61
C ILE A 268 -27.78 -15.10 6.25
N ILE A 269 -27.47 -16.08 5.41
CA ILE A 269 -26.89 -17.37 5.83
C ILE A 269 -25.61 -17.59 5.03
N PHE A 270 -24.52 -17.91 5.73
CA PHE A 270 -23.25 -18.27 5.11
C PHE A 270 -23.15 -19.77 4.94
N HIS A 271 -22.89 -20.21 3.71
CA HIS A 271 -22.50 -21.58 3.38
C HIS A 271 -21.02 -21.58 3.02
N TRP A 272 -20.18 -21.19 3.99
CA TRP A 272 -18.72 -21.14 3.88
C TRP A 272 -18.19 -22.17 4.87
N ASP A 273 -17.49 -23.21 4.39
CA ASP A 273 -16.96 -24.27 5.25
C ASP A 273 -15.74 -23.78 6.06
#